data_AF-A0A0D0QUU1-F1
#
_entry.id   AF-A0A0D0QUU1-F1
#
_cell.length_a   1.000
_cell.length_b   1.000
_cell.length_c   1.000
_cell.angle_alpha   90.00
_cell.angle_beta   90.00
_cell.angle_gamma   90.00
#
_symmetry.space_group_name_H-M   'P 1'
#
loop_
_entity.id
_entity.type
_entity.pdbx_description
1 polymer ?
#
loop_
_entity_poly.entity_id
_entity_poly.type
_entity_poly.pdbx_seq_one_letter_code
_entity_poly.pdbx_strand_id
1 'polypeptide(L)'
;MWIYFYAAHLLGDFIFQSDSFIEQRKSKPIITLAKHVAIHVILMAMASLVIAFVNPSITSATLWSFGQAILIISIFRFVIDYGKIKLSKKMNRVSSHALLFLIDQVLHFLTIIFVLHYFTATTSEWSFMDNIQAFYAVFTGNASIYEKIAAVICIFILATYGAGYFLGILLQNIAPNSELQEGIYRLSDEKTEVKTKYESDGRTETEITTIKTEQYFHDSPAKIGQIIGMLERALIVILMMIDLPQGLAFLAALKTLTRFKQFEHKQFAEYYLIGTLSSAMIGILLGIVASKIW
;
A
#
# COMPACT_ATOMS: atom_id res chain seq x y z
N MET A 1 9.32 -20.52 8.52
CA MET A 1 8.22 -20.46 9.52
C MET A 1 7.72 -19.04 9.82
N TRP A 2 8.59 -18.08 10.17
CA TRP A 2 8.19 -16.71 10.52
C TRP A 2 7.39 -15.98 9.44
N ILE A 3 7.69 -16.27 8.17
CA ILE A 3 7.06 -15.59 7.02
C ILE A 3 5.54 -15.80 6.95
N TYR A 4 5.03 -16.95 7.40
CA TYR A 4 3.59 -17.22 7.41
C TYR A 4 2.86 -16.39 8.48
N PHE A 5 3.47 -16.24 9.67
CA PHE A 5 2.97 -15.34 10.71
C PHE A 5 3.04 -13.88 10.25
N TYR A 6 4.12 -13.50 9.56
CA TYR A 6 4.22 -12.15 9.01
C TYR A 6 3.16 -11.89 7.92
N ALA A 7 2.89 -12.87 7.04
CA ALA A 7 1.81 -12.80 6.06
C ALA A 7 0.45 -12.61 6.74
N ALA A 8 0.15 -13.38 7.78
CA ALA A 8 -1.08 -13.24 8.58
C ALA A 8 -1.18 -11.86 9.25
N HIS A 9 -0.07 -11.32 9.76
CA HIS A 9 -0.01 -9.96 10.30
C HIS A 9 -0.36 -8.91 9.23
N LEU A 10 0.25 -8.99 8.04
CA LEU A 10 0.01 -8.05 6.95
C LEU A 10 -1.43 -8.13 6.45
N LEU A 11 -1.98 -9.34 6.30
CA LEU A 11 -3.38 -9.54 5.95
C LEU A 11 -4.31 -8.83 6.94
N GLY A 12 -4.07 -9.02 8.24
CA GLY A 12 -4.93 -8.43 9.26
C GLY A 12 -4.85 -6.91 9.33
N ASP A 13 -3.67 -6.31 9.14
CA ASP A 13 -3.50 -4.85 9.21
C ASP A 13 -3.94 -4.10 7.94
N PHE A 14 -3.76 -4.71 6.77
CA PHE A 14 -3.99 -4.01 5.52
C PHE A 14 -5.27 -4.43 4.81
N ILE A 15 -5.64 -5.71 4.86
CA ILE A 15 -6.80 -6.23 4.13
C ILE A 15 -8.03 -6.29 5.02
N PHE A 16 -7.89 -6.79 6.24
CA PHE A 16 -9.02 -6.97 7.17
C PHE A 16 -9.28 -5.77 8.08
N GLN A 17 -8.46 -4.72 8.00
CA GLN A 17 -8.70 -3.46 8.70
C GLN A 17 -9.61 -2.55 7.86
N SER A 18 -10.91 -2.48 8.18
CA SER A 18 -11.85 -1.63 7.42
C SER A 18 -11.82 -0.16 7.83
N ASP A 19 -12.22 0.73 6.92
CA ASP A 19 -12.34 2.18 7.17
C ASP A 19 -13.27 2.50 8.35
N SER A 20 -14.36 1.74 8.50
CA SER A 20 -15.29 1.86 9.62
C SER A 20 -14.64 1.56 10.98
N PHE A 21 -13.63 0.69 11.04
CA PHE A 21 -12.86 0.47 12.27
C PHE A 21 -12.03 1.70 12.60
N ILE A 22 -11.43 2.36 11.60
CA ILE A 22 -10.60 3.55 11.82
C ILE A 22 -11.43 4.70 12.38
N GLU A 23 -12.66 4.89 11.89
CA GLU A 23 -13.58 5.90 12.42
C GLU A 23 -14.00 5.61 13.87
N GLN A 24 -14.33 4.36 14.17
CA GLN A 24 -14.75 3.94 15.52
C GLN A 24 -13.60 4.02 16.54
N ARG A 25 -12.33 3.96 16.12
CA ARG A 25 -11.18 4.15 17.03
C ARG A 25 -11.18 5.52 17.71
N LYS A 26 -11.87 6.52 17.14
CA LYS A 26 -12.00 7.86 17.76
C LYS A 26 -12.89 7.84 19.01
N SER A 27 -13.96 7.03 19.01
CA SER A 27 -14.96 6.99 20.09
C SER A 27 -14.76 5.83 21.07
N LYS A 28 -14.40 4.63 20.56
CA LYS A 28 -14.28 3.41 21.38
C LYS A 28 -12.96 2.67 21.10
N PRO A 29 -11.79 3.26 21.41
CA PRO A 29 -10.49 2.74 21.00
C PRO A 29 -10.21 1.31 21.49
N ILE A 30 -10.57 1.00 22.73
CA ILE A 30 -10.27 -0.31 23.35
C ILE A 30 -11.07 -1.44 22.69
N ILE A 31 -12.38 -1.26 22.50
CA ILE A 31 -13.25 -2.29 21.92
C ILE A 31 -12.88 -2.55 20.47
N THR A 32 -12.63 -1.50 19.70
CA THR A 32 -12.21 -1.63 18.30
C THR A 32 -10.86 -2.33 18.19
N LEU A 33 -9.92 -2.02 19.08
CA LEU A 33 -8.64 -2.70 19.13
C LEU A 33 -8.76 -4.17 19.52
N ALA A 34 -9.61 -4.51 20.50
CA ALA A 34 -9.86 -5.90 20.88
C ALA A 34 -10.43 -6.73 19.72
N LYS A 35 -11.37 -6.17 18.94
CA LYS A 35 -11.88 -6.82 17.72
C LYS A 35 -10.79 -7.03 16.68
N HIS A 36 -9.91 -6.05 16.49
CA HIS A 36 -8.77 -6.16 15.57
C HIS A 36 -7.82 -7.28 16.00
N VAL A 37 -7.49 -7.33 17.29
CA VAL A 37 -6.66 -8.40 17.86
C VAL A 37 -7.29 -9.78 17.66
N ALA A 38 -8.61 -9.90 17.80
CA ALA A 38 -9.31 -11.17 17.54
C ALA A 38 -9.16 -11.65 16.08
N ILE A 39 -9.21 -10.73 15.11
CA ILE A 39 -8.94 -11.06 13.70
C ILE A 39 -7.50 -11.58 13.54
N HIS A 40 -6.53 -10.92 14.16
CA HIS A 40 -5.13 -11.36 14.13
C HIS A 40 -4.93 -12.74 14.77
N VAL A 41 -5.58 -13.03 15.90
CA VAL A 41 -5.53 -14.37 16.52
C VAL A 41 -6.00 -15.44 15.54
N ILE A 42 -7.12 -15.21 14.85
CA ILE A 42 -7.66 -16.15 13.86
C ILE A 42 -6.69 -16.34 12.70
N LEU A 43 -6.18 -15.25 12.12
CA LEU A 43 -5.24 -15.32 10.99
C LEU A 43 -3.93 -16.03 11.36
N MET A 44 -3.41 -15.78 12.56
CA MET A 44 -2.19 -16.45 13.04
C MET A 44 -2.43 -17.93 13.36
N ALA A 45 -3.62 -18.28 13.86
CA ALA A 45 -4.02 -19.69 14.02
C ALA A 45 -4.15 -20.40 12.66
N MET A 46 -4.68 -19.72 11.63
CA MET A 46 -4.68 -20.27 10.27
C MET A 46 -3.25 -20.44 9.73
N ALA A 47 -2.35 -19.47 9.98
CA ALA A 47 -0.96 -19.58 9.58
C ALA A 47 -0.25 -20.77 10.25
N SER A 48 -0.51 -21.05 11.54
CA SER A 48 0.07 -22.20 12.22
C SER A 48 -0.43 -23.53 11.64
N LEU A 49 -1.71 -23.61 11.23
CA LEU A 49 -2.24 -24.78 10.51
C LEU A 49 -1.60 -24.96 9.14
N VAL A 50 -1.37 -23.88 8.39
CA VAL A 50 -0.64 -23.92 7.11
C VAL A 50 0.78 -24.43 7.30
N ILE A 51 1.49 -23.98 8.34
CA ILE A 51 2.84 -24.45 8.65
C ILE A 51 2.84 -25.97 8.92
N ALA A 52 1.88 -26.47 9.70
CA ALA A 52 1.76 -27.89 10.01
C ALA A 52 1.41 -28.73 8.78
N PHE A 53 0.59 -28.21 7.88
CA PHE A 53 0.27 -28.89 6.62
C PHE A 53 1.47 -28.96 5.67
N VAL A 54 2.21 -27.86 5.53
CA VAL A 54 3.36 -27.74 4.63
C VAL A 54 4.59 -28.50 5.15
N ASN A 55 4.73 -28.62 6.48
CA ASN A 55 5.86 -29.28 7.13
C ASN A 55 5.36 -30.43 8.02
N PRO A 56 5.20 -31.65 7.46
CA PRO A 56 4.71 -32.81 8.23
C PRO A 56 5.59 -33.21 9.42
N SER A 57 6.84 -32.74 9.46
CA SER A 57 7.78 -32.94 10.57
C SER A 57 7.46 -32.12 11.83
N ILE A 58 6.47 -31.22 11.76
CA ILE A 58 6.05 -30.40 12.91
C ILE A 58 5.39 -31.29 13.98
N THR A 59 5.96 -31.27 15.18
CA THR A 59 5.45 -32.02 16.33
C THR A 59 4.25 -31.31 16.97
N SER A 60 3.42 -32.07 17.68
CA SER A 60 2.31 -31.52 18.49
C SER A 60 2.81 -30.52 19.56
N ALA A 61 4.00 -30.74 20.11
CA ALA A 61 4.65 -29.81 21.03
C ALA A 61 4.96 -28.45 20.36
N THR A 62 5.45 -28.46 19.12
CA THR A 62 5.71 -27.22 18.35
C THR A 62 4.43 -26.46 18.02
N LEU A 63 3.34 -27.19 17.69
CA LEU A 63 2.01 -26.59 17.51
C LEU A 63 1.49 -25.92 18.79
N TRP A 64 1.70 -26.54 19.95
CA TRP A 64 1.35 -25.94 21.24
C TRP A 64 2.14 -24.66 21.52
N SER A 65 3.44 -24.66 21.21
CA SER A 65 4.30 -23.47 21.27
C SER A 65 3.79 -22.33 20.39
N PHE A 66 3.27 -22.62 19.18
CA PHE A 66 2.62 -21.60 18.37
C PHE A 66 1.38 -21.00 19.03
N GLY A 67 0.57 -21.81 19.72
CA GLY A 67 -0.58 -21.31 20.49
C GLY A 67 -0.17 -20.31 21.57
N GLN A 68 0.90 -20.61 22.32
CA GLN A 68 1.46 -19.70 23.32
C GLN A 68 2.04 -18.43 22.68
N ALA A 69 2.77 -18.57 21.57
CA ALA A 69 3.31 -17.45 20.81
C ALA A 69 2.20 -16.51 20.31
N ILE A 70 1.08 -17.04 19.79
CA ILE A 70 -0.07 -16.25 19.32
C ILE A 70 -0.64 -15.39 20.45
N LEU A 71 -0.78 -15.94 21.65
CA LEU A 71 -1.29 -15.20 22.81
C LEU A 71 -0.36 -14.04 23.18
N ILE A 72 0.95 -14.29 23.25
CA ILE A 72 1.94 -13.26 23.59
C ILE A 72 2.01 -12.19 22.49
N ILE A 73 2.06 -12.58 21.21
CA ILE A 73 2.03 -11.64 20.08
C ILE A 73 0.76 -10.77 20.16
N SER A 74 -0.39 -11.34 20.52
CA SER A 74 -1.65 -10.60 20.64
C SER A 74 -1.63 -9.55 21.75
N ILE A 75 -0.96 -9.83 22.87
CA ILE A 75 -0.77 -8.86 23.96
C ILE A 75 0.12 -7.71 23.47
N PHE A 76 1.28 -8.02 22.88
CA PHE A 76 2.17 -6.99 22.34
C PHE A 76 1.49 -6.17 21.24
N ARG A 77 0.69 -6.80 20.37
CA ARG A 77 -0.11 -6.13 19.34
C ARG A 77 -0.99 -5.04 19.93
N PHE A 78 -1.75 -5.40 20.95
CA PHE A 78 -2.64 -4.48 21.65
C PHE A 78 -1.86 -3.31 22.24
N VAL A 79 -0.71 -3.59 22.89
CA VAL A 79 0.14 -2.55 23.50
C VAL A 79 0.72 -1.61 22.44
N ILE A 80 1.26 -2.14 21.35
CA ILE A 80 1.86 -1.35 20.26
C ILE A 80 0.80 -0.46 19.61
N ASP A 81 -0.35 -1.03 19.22
CA ASP A 81 -1.43 -0.29 18.56
C ASP A 81 -2.02 0.80 19.48
N TYR A 82 -2.19 0.50 20.76
CA TYR A 82 -2.65 1.47 21.74
C TYR A 82 -1.61 2.59 21.95
N GLY A 83 -0.33 2.24 22.03
CA GLY A 83 0.79 3.17 22.10
C GLY A 83 0.83 4.12 20.89
N LYS A 84 0.66 3.56 19.68
CA LYS A 84 0.55 4.33 18.43
C LYS A 84 -0.57 5.35 18.47
N ILE A 85 -1.77 4.98 18.94
CA ILE A 85 -2.91 5.92 19.07
C ILE A 85 -2.54 7.09 20.00
N LYS A 86 -1.92 6.80 21.14
CA LYS A 86 -1.55 7.84 22.12
C LYS A 86 -0.46 8.76 21.59
N LEU A 87 0.56 8.20 20.93
CA LEU A 87 1.67 8.96 20.37
C LEU A 87 1.23 9.82 19.19
N SER A 88 0.39 9.27 18.30
CA SER A 88 -0.16 9.99 17.16
C SER A 88 -0.94 11.25 17.55
N LYS A 89 -1.60 11.28 18.72
CA LYS A 89 -2.32 12.48 19.19
C LYS A 89 -1.41 13.63 19.61
N LYS A 90 -0.14 13.37 19.90
CA LYS A 90 0.84 14.37 20.34
C LYS A 90 1.61 14.99 19.16
N MET A 91 1.41 14.49 17.95
CA MET A 91 2.24 14.79 16.78
C MET A 91 1.49 15.74 15.84
N ASN A 92 2.19 16.77 15.35
CA ASN A 92 1.63 17.78 14.45
C ASN A 92 2.22 17.73 13.03
N ARG A 93 3.32 17.00 12.82
CA ARG A 93 4.05 16.95 11.55
C ARG A 93 3.73 15.67 10.79
N VAL A 94 3.45 15.78 9.50
CA VAL A 94 3.18 14.63 8.60
C VAL A 94 4.32 13.63 8.56
N SER A 95 5.57 14.10 8.41
CA SER A 95 6.75 13.22 8.44
C SER A 95 6.82 12.38 9.71
N SER A 96 6.37 12.92 10.84
CA SER A 96 6.34 12.20 12.10
C SER A 96 5.26 11.11 12.11
N HIS A 97 4.08 11.34 11.50
CA HIS A 97 3.07 10.29 11.32
C HIS A 97 3.57 9.18 10.39
N ALA A 98 4.27 9.52 9.30
CA ALA A 98 4.86 8.55 8.40
C ALA A 98 5.94 7.70 9.12
N LEU A 99 6.80 8.33 9.91
CA LEU A 99 7.79 7.63 10.73
C LEU A 99 7.13 6.73 11.79
N LEU A 100 6.06 7.21 12.44
CA LEU A 100 5.31 6.41 13.41
C LEU A 100 4.70 5.15 12.78
N PHE A 101 4.19 5.27 11.55
CA PHE A 101 3.71 4.12 10.79
C PHE A 101 4.85 3.12 10.50
N LEU A 102 6.03 3.57 10.08
CA LEU A 102 7.17 2.69 9.83
C LEU A 102 7.65 2.00 11.12
N ILE A 103 7.76 2.74 12.21
CA ILE A 103 8.16 2.19 13.52
C ILE A 103 7.15 1.13 13.99
N ASP A 104 5.85 1.39 13.82
CA ASP A 104 4.79 0.44 14.15
C ASP A 104 4.94 -0.89 13.39
N GLN A 105 5.16 -0.83 12.07
CA GLN A 105 5.39 -2.05 11.26
C GLN A 105 6.65 -2.81 11.68
N VAL A 106 7.74 -2.09 12.01
CA VAL A 106 8.97 -2.72 12.52
C VAL A 106 8.75 -3.37 13.89
N LEU A 107 8.05 -2.71 14.81
CA LEU A 107 7.78 -3.25 16.14
C LEU A 107 6.95 -4.54 16.08
N HIS A 108 5.92 -4.58 15.22
CA HIS A 108 5.13 -5.79 15.03
C HIS A 108 5.96 -6.92 14.39
N PHE A 109 6.78 -6.61 13.38
CA PHE A 109 7.67 -7.59 12.77
C PHE A 109 8.67 -8.18 13.78
N LEU A 110 9.34 -7.32 14.55
CA LEU A 110 10.28 -7.73 15.59
C LEU A 110 9.59 -8.58 16.67
N THR A 111 8.39 -8.19 17.09
CA THR A 111 7.59 -8.97 18.05
C THR A 111 7.34 -10.39 17.53
N ILE A 112 6.93 -10.54 16.27
CA ILE A 112 6.70 -11.85 15.67
C ILE A 112 7.99 -12.69 15.68
N ILE A 113 9.10 -12.11 15.23
CA ILE A 113 10.40 -12.81 15.17
C ILE A 113 10.87 -13.25 16.56
N PHE A 114 10.90 -12.33 17.53
CA PHE A 114 11.41 -12.63 18.87
C PHE A 114 10.53 -13.62 19.63
N VAL A 115 9.21 -13.46 19.56
CA VAL A 115 8.29 -14.36 20.25
C VAL A 115 8.34 -15.75 19.62
N LEU A 116 8.31 -15.86 18.28
CA LEU A 116 8.44 -17.16 17.63
C LEU A 116 9.77 -17.83 17.97
N HIS A 117 10.89 -17.10 17.92
CA HIS A 117 12.20 -17.65 18.30
C HIS A 117 12.21 -18.19 19.72
N TYR A 118 11.70 -17.42 20.69
CA TYR A 118 11.66 -17.84 22.10
C TYR A 118 10.92 -19.17 22.29
N PHE A 119 9.75 -19.32 21.64
CA PHE A 119 8.93 -20.51 21.79
C PHE A 119 9.43 -21.71 20.98
N THR A 120 10.04 -21.51 19.80
CA THR A 120 10.62 -22.62 19.01
C THR A 120 11.96 -23.10 19.58
N ALA A 121 12.79 -22.18 20.08
CA ALA A 121 14.07 -22.53 20.73
C ALA A 121 13.86 -23.46 21.93
N THR A 122 12.73 -23.31 22.63
CA THR A 122 12.38 -24.13 23.79
C THR A 122 11.98 -25.56 23.41
N THR A 123 11.43 -25.79 22.20
CA THR A 123 10.86 -27.09 21.81
C THR A 123 11.63 -27.87 20.75
N SER A 124 12.50 -27.23 19.97
CA SER A 124 13.12 -27.86 18.80
C SER A 124 14.63 -27.58 18.65
N GLU A 125 15.32 -27.21 19.74
CA GLU A 125 16.75 -26.83 19.76
C GLU A 125 17.14 -25.77 18.71
N TRP A 126 16.15 -25.00 18.23
CA TRP A 126 16.33 -24.04 17.14
C TRP A 126 17.04 -22.79 17.65
N SER A 127 18.26 -22.55 17.17
CA SER A 127 19.10 -21.46 17.66
C SER A 127 18.72 -20.11 17.05
N PHE A 128 19.28 -19.04 17.62
CA PHE A 128 19.15 -17.71 17.02
C PHE A 128 19.81 -17.63 15.64
N MET A 129 20.93 -18.34 15.44
CA MET A 129 21.62 -18.38 14.15
C MET A 129 20.76 -19.04 13.07
N ASP A 130 20.01 -20.08 13.41
CA ASP A 130 19.10 -20.75 12.47
C ASP A 130 17.97 -19.81 12.02
N ASN A 131 17.51 -18.90 12.88
CA ASN A 131 16.57 -17.84 12.46
C ASN A 131 17.18 -16.87 11.46
N ILE A 132 18.43 -16.47 11.69
CA ILE A 132 19.16 -15.60 10.75
C ILE A 132 19.32 -16.31 9.40
N GLN A 133 19.76 -17.57 9.41
CA GLN A 133 19.92 -18.36 8.20
C GLN A 133 18.58 -18.56 7.46
N ALA A 134 17.51 -18.89 8.18
CA ALA A 134 16.18 -19.03 7.59
C ALA A 134 15.66 -17.70 7.02
N PHE A 135 15.95 -16.56 7.65
CA PHE A 135 15.64 -15.25 7.09
C PHE A 135 16.40 -15.00 5.79
N TYR A 136 17.73 -15.21 5.79
CA TYR A 136 18.54 -15.04 4.58
C TYR A 136 18.11 -16.00 3.46
N ALA A 137 17.79 -17.25 3.78
CA ALA A 137 17.41 -18.27 2.79
C ALA A 137 16.19 -17.85 1.95
N VAL A 138 15.23 -17.11 2.54
CA VAL A 138 14.07 -16.56 1.80
C VAL A 138 14.51 -15.59 0.72
N PHE A 139 15.50 -14.73 1.00
CA PHE A 139 15.95 -13.67 0.10
C PHE A 139 17.13 -14.06 -0.80
N THR A 140 17.67 -15.28 -0.64
CA THR A 140 18.74 -15.82 -1.52
C THR A 140 18.24 -16.95 -2.40
N GLY A 141 16.92 -17.19 -2.47
CA GLY A 141 16.33 -18.25 -3.29
C GLY A 141 16.51 -19.67 -2.74
N ASN A 142 17.03 -19.83 -1.51
CA ASN A 142 17.30 -21.15 -0.90
C ASN A 142 16.16 -21.67 -0.02
N ALA A 143 15.11 -20.87 0.21
CA ALA A 143 13.95 -21.29 0.98
C ALA A 143 13.08 -22.29 0.23
N SER A 144 12.22 -22.99 0.98
CA SER A 144 11.22 -23.90 0.41
C SER A 144 10.27 -23.15 -0.54
N ILE A 145 9.72 -23.85 -1.54
CA ILE A 145 8.77 -23.28 -2.49
C ILE A 145 7.58 -22.59 -1.80
N TYR A 146 7.09 -23.17 -0.71
CA TYR A 146 5.97 -22.62 0.06
C TYR A 146 6.35 -21.33 0.80
N GLU A 147 7.58 -21.21 1.29
CA GLU A 147 8.06 -19.99 1.94
C GLU A 147 8.33 -18.89 0.90
N LYS A 148 8.84 -19.25 -0.29
CA LYS A 148 8.95 -18.32 -1.42
C LYS A 148 7.59 -17.74 -1.79
N ILE A 149 6.57 -18.59 -1.93
CA ILE A 149 5.19 -18.17 -2.21
C ILE A 149 4.67 -17.24 -1.11
N ALA A 150 4.84 -17.60 0.17
CA ALA A 150 4.41 -16.75 1.29
C ALA A 150 5.13 -15.38 1.30
N ALA A 151 6.42 -15.35 0.97
CA ALA A 151 7.19 -14.12 0.88
C ALA A 151 6.72 -13.21 -0.28
N VAL A 152 6.42 -13.79 -1.44
CA VAL A 152 5.82 -13.06 -2.57
C VAL A 152 4.46 -12.48 -2.17
N ILE A 153 3.61 -13.24 -1.49
CA ILE A 153 2.31 -12.74 -0.98
C ILE A 153 2.51 -11.52 -0.07
N CYS A 154 3.48 -11.58 0.85
CA CYS A 154 3.82 -10.43 1.70
C CYS A 154 4.21 -9.21 0.86
N ILE A 155 5.06 -9.41 -0.16
CA ILE A 155 5.47 -8.33 -1.07
C ILE A 155 4.28 -7.73 -1.80
N PHE A 156 3.35 -8.54 -2.32
CA PHE A 156 2.16 -8.01 -3.00
C PHE A 156 1.26 -7.22 -2.05
N ILE A 157 1.06 -7.66 -0.81
CA ILE A 157 0.27 -6.91 0.19
C ILE A 157 0.95 -5.57 0.50
N LEU A 158 2.27 -5.58 0.72
CA LEU A 158 3.05 -4.36 0.96
C LEU A 158 3.05 -3.44 -0.25
N ALA A 159 3.20 -3.97 -1.46
CA ALA A 159 3.21 -3.17 -2.69
C ALA A 159 1.85 -2.56 -2.98
N THR A 160 0.75 -3.25 -2.70
CA THR A 160 -0.59 -2.75 -3.02
C THR A 160 -1.13 -1.85 -1.92
N TYR A 161 -1.42 -2.42 -0.74
CA TYR A 161 -2.04 -1.72 0.38
C TYR A 161 -1.03 -0.95 1.23
N GLY A 162 0.10 -1.58 1.60
CA GLY A 162 1.09 -0.96 2.49
C GLY A 162 1.68 0.34 1.93
N ALA A 163 2.14 0.29 0.68
CA ALA A 163 2.66 1.44 -0.04
C ALA A 163 1.59 2.51 -0.26
N GLY A 164 0.36 2.10 -0.57
CA GLY A 164 -0.77 3.03 -0.74
C GLY A 164 -1.08 3.81 0.55
N TYR A 165 -1.15 3.12 1.68
CA TYR A 165 -1.38 3.74 2.99
C TYR A 165 -0.22 4.67 3.38
N PHE A 166 1.02 4.21 3.20
CA PHE A 166 2.22 5.00 3.47
C PHE A 166 2.27 6.28 2.63
N LEU A 167 2.04 6.18 1.32
CA LEU A 167 2.01 7.34 0.41
C LEU A 167 0.85 8.28 0.74
N GLY A 168 -0.30 7.75 1.15
CA GLY A 168 -1.44 8.55 1.62
C GLY A 168 -1.08 9.44 2.81
N ILE A 169 -0.27 8.94 3.74
CA ILE A 169 0.27 9.76 4.85
C ILE A 169 1.30 10.75 4.32
N LEU A 170 2.30 10.29 3.56
CA LEU A 170 3.43 11.10 3.12
C LEU A 170 3.01 12.32 2.27
N LEU A 171 2.03 12.13 1.39
CA LEU A 171 1.61 13.11 0.40
C LEU A 171 0.40 13.94 0.85
N GLN A 172 -0.08 13.75 2.09
CA GLN A 172 -1.28 14.40 2.60
C GLN A 172 -1.24 15.93 2.49
N ASN A 173 -0.07 16.55 2.66
CA ASN A 173 0.10 18.02 2.59
C ASN A 173 0.29 18.57 1.16
N ILE A 174 0.52 17.69 0.16
CA ILE A 174 0.78 18.08 -1.24
C ILE A 174 -0.47 17.84 -2.10
N ALA A 175 -1.43 17.04 -1.61
CA ALA A 175 -2.67 16.76 -2.29
C ALA A 175 -3.40 18.07 -2.68
N PRO A 176 -3.77 18.25 -3.97
CA PRO A 176 -4.44 19.46 -4.41
C PRO A 176 -5.83 19.59 -3.76
N ASN A 177 -6.32 20.82 -3.62
CA ASN A 177 -7.62 21.12 -3.03
C ASN A 177 -8.76 20.35 -3.72
N SER A 178 -9.86 20.11 -3.00
CA SER A 178 -11.01 19.31 -3.47
C SER A 178 -11.59 19.79 -4.79
N GLU A 179 -11.48 21.07 -5.15
CA GLU A 179 -11.93 21.60 -6.45
C GLU A 179 -11.18 21.00 -7.65
N LEU A 180 -9.92 20.62 -7.47
CA LEU A 180 -9.11 19.91 -8.48
C LEU A 180 -9.27 18.38 -8.40
N GLN A 181 -9.69 17.85 -7.24
CA GLN A 181 -9.97 16.41 -7.04
C GLN A 181 -11.40 16.00 -7.44
N GLU A 182 -12.37 16.92 -7.39
CA GLU A 182 -13.76 16.73 -7.82
C GLU A 182 -13.94 16.85 -9.34
N GLY A 183 -12.85 17.05 -10.08
CA GLY A 183 -12.88 17.06 -11.54
C GLY A 183 -13.61 18.26 -12.14
N ILE A 184 -13.55 19.43 -11.53
CA ILE A 184 -13.86 20.65 -12.30
C ILE A 184 -12.60 21.03 -13.07
N TYR A 185 -12.22 20.20 -14.06
CA TYR A 185 -11.23 20.60 -15.05
C TYR A 185 -11.90 21.62 -15.96
N ARG A 186 -11.44 22.89 -15.90
CA ARG A 186 -11.87 23.91 -16.85
C ARG A 186 -11.06 23.76 -18.13
N LEU A 187 -11.51 22.90 -19.03
CA LEU A 187 -11.03 22.94 -20.41
C LEU A 187 -11.75 24.09 -21.09
N SER A 188 -11.05 25.23 -21.22
CA SER A 188 -11.51 26.33 -22.06
C SER A 188 -11.07 26.07 -23.48
N ASP A 189 -11.97 25.53 -24.29
CA ASP A 189 -11.78 25.54 -25.74
C ASP A 189 -12.17 26.93 -26.24
N GLU A 190 -11.18 27.65 -26.79
CA GLU A 190 -11.39 28.96 -27.39
C GLU A 190 -11.59 28.76 -28.89
N LYS A 191 -12.85 28.82 -29.34
CA LYS A 191 -13.19 28.70 -30.76
C LYS A 191 -13.57 30.08 -31.29
N THR A 192 -12.74 30.60 -32.19
CA THR A 192 -13.03 31.84 -32.91
C THR A 192 -13.95 31.53 -34.08
N GLU A 193 -15.21 31.95 -34.02
CA GLU A 193 -16.13 31.89 -35.16
C GLU A 193 -16.20 33.26 -35.83
N VAL A 194 -15.89 33.29 -37.13
CA VAL A 194 -16.03 34.48 -37.97
C VAL A 194 -17.33 34.35 -38.75
N LYS A 195 -18.32 35.19 -38.44
CA LYS A 195 -19.58 35.27 -39.21
C LYS A 195 -19.56 36.55 -40.04
N THR A 196 -19.54 36.39 -41.35
CA THR A 196 -19.71 37.50 -42.30
C THR A 196 -21.19 37.64 -42.64
N LYS A 197 -21.79 38.78 -42.29
CA LYS A 197 -23.17 39.09 -42.64
C LYS A 197 -23.18 40.03 -43.85
N TYR A 198 -24.00 39.69 -44.84
CA TYR A 198 -24.18 40.51 -46.04
C TYR A 198 -25.46 41.34 -45.87
N GLU A 199 -25.33 42.67 -45.82
CA GLU A 199 -26.48 43.58 -45.80
C GLU A 199 -26.99 43.84 -47.23
N SER A 200 -28.27 44.16 -47.37
CA SER A 200 -28.91 44.43 -48.67
C SER A 200 -28.38 45.68 -49.40
N ASP A 201 -27.55 46.50 -48.74
CA ASP A 201 -26.84 47.68 -49.26
C ASP A 201 -25.42 47.34 -49.82
N GLY A 202 -25.03 46.06 -49.85
CA GLY A 202 -23.71 45.65 -50.35
C GLY A 202 -22.54 45.90 -49.37
N ARG A 203 -22.84 46.32 -48.13
CA ARG A 203 -21.87 46.38 -47.03
C ARG A 203 -21.68 44.99 -46.42
N THR A 204 -20.44 44.66 -46.08
CA THR A 204 -20.08 43.43 -45.38
C THR A 204 -19.69 43.77 -43.95
N GLU A 205 -20.40 43.20 -42.99
CA GLU A 205 -20.08 43.32 -41.57
C GLU A 205 -19.51 41.98 -41.11
N THR A 206 -18.28 42.00 -40.59
CA THR A 206 -17.60 40.78 -40.12
C THR A 206 -17.66 40.77 -38.60
N GLU A 207 -18.45 39.86 -38.03
CA GLU A 207 -18.54 39.65 -36.60
C GLU A 207 -17.57 38.54 -36.21
N ILE A 208 -16.54 38.87 -35.43
CA ILE A 208 -15.61 37.90 -34.85
C ILE A 208 -16.08 37.61 -33.43
N THR A 209 -16.70 36.46 -33.22
CA THR A 209 -17.13 36.01 -31.89
C THR A 209 -16.15 34.97 -31.38
N THR A 210 -15.49 35.26 -30.26
CA THR A 210 -14.69 34.27 -29.55
C THR A 210 -15.59 33.56 -28.55
N ILE A 211 -15.92 32.30 -28.82
CA ILE A 211 -16.72 31.47 -27.93
C ILE A 211 -15.75 30.72 -27.02
N LYS A 212 -15.76 31.06 -25.74
CA LYS A 212 -15.07 30.30 -24.71
C LYS A 212 -16.05 29.28 -24.14
N THR A 213 -15.90 28.03 -24.55
CA THR A 213 -16.70 26.93 -24.02
C THR A 213 -15.97 26.32 -22.83
N GLU A 214 -16.58 26.33 -21.65
CA GLU A 214 -16.06 25.65 -20.47
C GLU A 214 -16.74 24.27 -20.35
N GLN A 215 -15.97 23.20 -20.53
CA GLN A 215 -16.45 21.83 -20.26
C GLN A 215 -16.01 21.39 -18.86
N TYR A 216 -16.95 20.82 -18.09
CA TYR A 216 -16.74 20.32 -16.73
C TYR A 216 -16.67 18.78 -16.75
N PHE A 217 -15.59 18.16 -16.25
CA PHE A 217 -15.33 16.71 -16.34
C PHE A 217 -15.17 16.05 -14.97
N HIS A 218 -16.25 15.51 -14.38
CA HIS A 218 -16.17 14.83 -13.08
C HIS A 218 -15.11 13.71 -13.06
N ASP A 219 -14.18 13.78 -12.09
CA ASP A 219 -13.16 12.75 -11.89
C ASP A 219 -13.79 11.50 -11.25
N SER A 220 -13.12 10.37 -11.44
CA SER A 220 -13.51 9.09 -10.86
C SER A 220 -13.45 9.13 -9.33
N PRO A 221 -14.31 8.38 -8.61
CA PRO A 221 -14.27 8.31 -7.15
C PRO A 221 -12.86 8.02 -6.60
N ALA A 222 -12.50 8.60 -5.45
CA ALA A 222 -11.16 8.44 -4.84
C ALA A 222 -10.68 6.98 -4.73
N LYS A 223 -11.63 6.04 -4.58
CA LYS A 223 -11.39 4.59 -4.56
C LYS A 223 -10.79 4.05 -5.87
N ILE A 224 -11.14 4.64 -7.02
CA ILE A 224 -10.61 4.26 -8.34
C ILE A 224 -9.12 4.63 -8.45
N GLY A 225 -8.73 5.82 -7.98
CA GLY A 225 -7.33 6.23 -7.95
C GLY A 225 -6.46 5.30 -7.09
N GLN A 226 -6.98 4.85 -5.94
CA GLN A 226 -6.31 3.84 -5.11
C GLN A 226 -6.12 2.52 -5.85
N ILE A 227 -7.15 2.04 -6.55
CA ILE A 227 -7.10 0.80 -7.35
C ILE A 227 -6.06 0.91 -8.48
N ILE A 228 -6.03 2.02 -9.21
CA ILE A 228 -5.01 2.25 -10.24
C ILE A 228 -3.61 2.16 -9.64
N GLY A 229 -3.36 2.82 -8.52
CA GLY A 229 -2.07 2.75 -7.84
C GLY A 229 -1.70 1.33 -7.37
N MET A 230 -2.67 0.55 -6.89
CA MET A 230 -2.45 -0.86 -6.55
C MET A 230 -2.06 -1.69 -7.78
N LEU A 231 -2.79 -1.54 -8.89
CA LEU A 231 -2.52 -2.25 -10.14
C LEU A 231 -1.17 -1.90 -10.72
N GLU A 232 -0.78 -0.62 -10.72
CA GLU A 232 0.54 -0.18 -11.20
C GLU A 232 1.66 -0.82 -10.39
N ARG A 233 1.61 -0.76 -9.05
CA ARG A 233 2.67 -1.35 -8.21
C ARG A 233 2.71 -2.87 -8.34
N ALA A 234 1.57 -3.54 -8.43
CA ALA A 234 1.50 -4.97 -8.69
C ALA A 234 2.15 -5.31 -10.05
N LEU A 235 1.84 -4.55 -11.10
CA LEU A 235 2.43 -4.75 -12.42
C LEU A 235 3.95 -4.51 -12.42
N ILE A 236 4.42 -3.48 -11.70
CA ILE A 236 5.87 -3.24 -11.52
C ILE A 236 6.53 -4.46 -10.87
N VAL A 237 5.98 -4.99 -9.78
CA VAL A 237 6.52 -6.19 -9.12
C VAL A 237 6.54 -7.38 -10.07
N ILE A 238 5.46 -7.62 -10.81
CA ILE A 238 5.39 -8.71 -11.80
C ILE A 238 6.46 -8.55 -12.89
N LEU A 239 6.57 -7.36 -13.49
CA LEU A 239 7.54 -7.06 -14.54
C LEU A 239 8.99 -7.28 -14.07
N MET A 240 9.29 -6.92 -12.82
CA MET A 240 10.60 -7.17 -12.21
C MET A 240 10.84 -8.66 -11.94
N MET A 241 9.82 -9.42 -11.55
CA MET A 241 9.93 -10.86 -11.32
C MET A 241 10.13 -11.67 -12.61
N ILE A 242 9.54 -11.24 -13.72
CA ILE A 242 9.73 -11.89 -15.04
C ILE A 242 10.97 -11.41 -15.79
N ASP A 243 11.83 -10.62 -15.14
CA ASP A 243 13.04 -10.01 -15.70
C ASP A 243 12.79 -9.18 -16.98
N LEU A 244 11.67 -8.44 -16.99
CA LEU A 244 11.28 -7.53 -18.09
C LEU A 244 11.20 -6.07 -17.61
N PRO A 245 12.30 -5.47 -17.15
CA PRO A 245 12.30 -4.09 -16.66
C PRO A 245 11.96 -3.06 -17.75
N GLN A 246 12.09 -3.40 -19.03
CA GLN A 246 11.70 -2.54 -20.15
C GLN A 246 10.18 -2.25 -20.13
N GLY A 247 9.37 -3.16 -19.59
CA GLY A 247 7.93 -2.96 -19.41
C GLY A 247 7.60 -1.78 -18.48
N LEU A 248 8.52 -1.40 -17.59
CA LEU A 248 8.36 -0.25 -16.70
C LEU A 248 8.34 1.08 -17.48
N ALA A 249 9.15 1.18 -18.54
CA ALA A 249 9.15 2.36 -19.41
C ALA A 249 7.82 2.50 -20.16
N PHE A 250 7.28 1.38 -20.65
CA PHE A 250 5.95 1.35 -21.26
C PHE A 250 4.86 1.76 -20.27
N LEU A 251 4.88 1.20 -19.05
CA LEU A 251 3.93 1.56 -17.99
C LEU A 251 3.98 3.06 -17.63
N ALA A 252 5.18 3.61 -17.48
CA ALA A 252 5.39 5.03 -17.19
C ALA A 252 4.88 5.93 -18.34
N ALA A 253 5.13 5.54 -19.59
CA ALA A 253 4.64 6.26 -20.77
C ALA A 253 3.11 6.26 -20.86
N LEU A 254 2.47 5.09 -20.67
CA LEU A 254 1.02 4.95 -20.70
C LEU A 254 0.36 5.82 -19.63
N LYS A 255 0.92 5.83 -18.43
CA LYS A 255 0.41 6.63 -17.31
C LYS A 255 0.50 8.13 -17.56
N THR A 256 1.60 8.57 -18.16
CA THR A 256 1.85 9.99 -18.49
C THR A 256 0.94 10.45 -19.64
N LEU A 257 0.76 9.60 -20.66
CA LEU A 257 -0.10 9.89 -21.82
C LEU A 257 -1.56 10.11 -21.42
N THR A 258 -2.10 9.28 -20.53
CA THR A 258 -3.50 9.37 -20.08
C THR A 258 -3.79 10.62 -19.24
N ARG A 259 -2.77 11.25 -18.65
CA ARG A 259 -2.88 12.42 -17.77
C ARG A 259 -2.36 13.71 -18.40
N PHE A 260 -1.88 13.68 -19.65
CA PHE A 260 -1.19 14.80 -20.31
C PHE A 260 -1.97 16.12 -20.26
N LYS A 261 -3.27 16.11 -20.56
CA LYS A 261 -4.12 17.32 -20.54
C LYS A 261 -4.24 17.95 -19.14
N GLN A 262 -4.11 17.16 -18.07
CA GLN A 262 -4.25 17.65 -16.70
C GLN A 262 -2.97 18.34 -16.19
N PHE A 263 -1.84 18.21 -16.90
CA PHE A 263 -0.57 18.85 -16.53
C PHE A 263 -0.53 20.36 -16.79
N GLU A 264 -1.53 20.92 -17.45
CA GLU A 264 -1.68 22.37 -17.58
C GLU A 264 -1.87 23.05 -16.21
N HIS A 265 -2.35 22.31 -15.21
CA HIS A 265 -2.43 22.78 -13.82
C HIS A 265 -1.15 22.41 -13.03
N LYS A 266 -0.30 23.40 -12.76
CA LYS A 266 0.99 23.23 -12.06
C LYS A 266 0.90 22.43 -10.75
N GLN A 267 -0.05 22.77 -9.87
CA GLN A 267 -0.19 22.09 -8.57
C GLN A 267 -0.57 20.60 -8.73
N PHE A 268 -1.44 20.29 -9.70
CA PHE A 268 -1.80 18.92 -10.02
C PHE A 268 -0.61 18.15 -10.60
N ALA A 269 0.13 18.77 -11.53
CA ALA A 269 1.31 18.17 -12.14
C ALA A 269 2.40 17.82 -11.10
N GLU A 270 2.67 18.73 -10.16
CA GLU A 270 3.64 18.52 -9.08
C GLU A 270 3.22 17.36 -8.16
N TYR A 271 1.97 17.35 -7.69
CA TYR A 271 1.42 16.27 -6.87
C TYR A 271 1.46 14.93 -7.61
N TYR A 272 1.00 14.89 -8.85
CA TYR A 272 0.98 13.69 -9.67
C TYR A 272 2.39 13.14 -9.90
N LEU A 273 3.36 14.01 -10.20
CA LEU A 273 4.74 13.62 -10.48
C LEU A 273 5.39 13.04 -9.23
N ILE A 274 5.32 13.74 -8.10
CA ILE A 274 5.88 13.27 -6.82
C ILE A 274 5.22 11.96 -6.40
N GLY A 275 3.89 11.86 -6.51
CA GLY A 275 3.15 10.67 -6.13
C GLY A 275 3.47 9.45 -7.00
N THR A 276 3.51 9.65 -8.32
CA THR A 276 3.83 8.58 -9.28
C THR A 276 5.26 8.10 -9.12
N LEU A 277 6.24 8.99 -9.01
CA LEU A 277 7.64 8.61 -8.83
C LEU A 277 7.87 7.89 -7.50
N SER A 278 7.29 8.40 -6.41
CA SER A 278 7.41 7.76 -5.10
C SER A 278 6.75 6.37 -5.08
N SER A 279 5.59 6.23 -5.72
CA SER A 279 4.89 4.95 -5.88
C SER A 279 5.70 3.96 -6.72
N ALA A 280 6.24 4.41 -7.84
CA ALA A 280 7.07 3.58 -8.71
C ALA A 280 8.36 3.13 -8.00
N MET A 281 9.01 4.03 -7.24
CA MET A 281 10.20 3.72 -6.45
C MET A 281 9.93 2.57 -5.46
N ILE A 282 8.84 2.65 -4.69
CA ILE A 282 8.46 1.59 -3.74
C ILE A 282 8.17 0.28 -4.48
N GLY A 283 7.43 0.34 -5.60
CA GLY A 283 7.12 -0.83 -6.42
C GLY A 283 8.38 -1.51 -6.97
N ILE A 284 9.35 -0.72 -7.47
CA ILE A 284 10.61 -1.22 -8.01
C ILE A 284 11.45 -1.86 -6.90
N LEU A 285 11.60 -1.21 -5.75
CA LEU A 285 12.34 -1.76 -4.61
C LEU A 285 11.75 -3.11 -4.16
N LEU A 286 10.44 -3.18 -4.02
CA LEU A 286 9.74 -4.42 -3.69
C LEU A 286 9.87 -5.48 -4.80
N GLY A 287 9.85 -5.07 -6.07
CA GLY A 287 10.09 -5.94 -7.22
C GLY A 287 11.49 -6.54 -7.25
N ILE A 288 12.52 -5.77 -6.90
CA ILE A 288 13.92 -6.25 -6.77
C ILE A 288 14.01 -7.29 -5.65
N VAL A 289 13.33 -7.07 -4.53
CA VAL A 289 13.30 -8.06 -3.44
C VAL A 289 12.56 -9.31 -3.91
N ALA A 290 11.46 -9.16 -4.65
CA ALA A 290 10.67 -10.28 -5.18
C ALA A 290 11.46 -11.13 -6.17
N SER A 291 12.24 -10.52 -7.06
CA SER A 291 13.05 -11.26 -8.04
C SER A 291 14.16 -12.08 -7.39
N LYS A 292 14.72 -11.64 -6.25
CA LYS A 292 15.73 -12.40 -5.49
C LYS A 292 15.18 -13.61 -4.72
N ILE A 293 13.86 -13.67 -4.50
CA ILE A 293 13.22 -14.80 -3.80
C ILE A 293 13.16 -16.04 -4.71
N TRP A 294 13.10 -15.85 -6.03
CA TRP A 294 12.96 -16.94 -7.01
C TRP A 294 14.31 -17.36 -7.55
#